data_AF-A0A7X8QL02-F1
#
_entry.id   AF-A0A7X8QL02-F1
#
_cell.length_a   1.000
_cell.length_b   1.000
_cell.length_c   1.000
_cell.angle_alpha   90.00
_cell.angle_beta   90.00
_cell.angle_gamma   90.00
#
_symmetry.space_group_name_H-M   'P 1'
#
loop_
_entity.id
_entity.type
_entity.pdbx_description
1 polymer ?
#
loop_
_entity_poly.entity_id
_entity_poly.type
_entity_poly.pdbx_seq_one_letter_code
_entity_poly.pdbx_strand_id
1 'polypeptide(L)' 'NYEKKKSCYIFYQHSDFAIIIEEADTVNASDFMNEFDIYITDKEFSWTYVRTHETGWCGPYFSRRI' A
#
# COMPACT_ATOMS: atom_id res chain seq x y z
N ASN A 1 -9.60 6.49 -4.95
CA ASN A 1 -10.07 5.24 -4.30
C ASN A 1 -10.10 5.46 -2.81
N TYR A 2 -11.28 5.43 -2.20
CA TYR A 2 -11.44 5.50 -0.75
C TYR A 2 -11.84 4.12 -0.27
N GLU A 3 -10.89 3.36 0.28
CA GLU A 3 -11.17 2.10 0.96
C GLU A 3 -11.36 2.33 2.45
N LYS A 4 -12.29 1.60 3.05
CA LYS A 4 -12.33 1.46 4.50
C LYS A 4 -11.16 0.59 4.93
N LYS A 5 -10.31 1.13 5.77
CA LYS A 5 -9.09 0.47 6.22
C LYS A 5 -8.90 0.72 7.71
N LYS A 6 -9.39 -0.21 8.52
CA LYS A 6 -9.06 -0.19 9.94
C LYS A 6 -7.58 -0.43 10.15
N SER A 7 -7.04 -1.43 9.44
CA SER A 7 -5.61 -1.72 9.47
C SER A 7 -5.06 -2.18 8.12
N CYS A 8 -3.74 -2.04 7.93
CA CYS A 8 -3.04 -2.52 6.74
C CYS A 8 -1.62 -3.02 7.04
N TYR A 9 -1.10 -3.84 6.13
CA TYR A 9 0.31 -4.23 6.07
C TYR A 9 1.04 -3.42 5.01
N ILE A 10 2.31 -3.12 5.27
CA ILE A 10 3.24 -2.54 4.31
C ILE A 10 4.43 -3.47 4.15
N PHE A 11 4.71 -3.87 2.91
CA PHE A 11 5.88 -4.66 2.53
C PHE A 11 6.79 -3.84 1.62
N TYR A 12 8.09 -3.98 1.82
CA TYR A 12 9.13 -3.29 1.03
C TYR A 12 9.87 -4.32 0.17
N GLN A 13 10.07 -4.03 -1.12
CA GLN A 13 10.68 -4.98 -2.07
C GLN A 13 12.04 -5.56 -1.63
N HIS A 14 12.84 -4.80 -0.89
CA HIS A 14 14.19 -5.17 -0.48
C HIS A 14 14.32 -5.44 1.03
N SER A 15 13.23 -5.81 1.69
CA SER A 15 13.20 -6.05 3.13
C SER A 15 12.30 -7.25 3.47
N ASP A 16 12.75 -8.07 4.41
CA ASP A 16 11.93 -9.14 4.99
C ASP A 16 10.99 -8.63 6.10
N PHE A 17 11.10 -7.35 6.47
CA PHE A 17 10.23 -6.74 7.48
C PHE A 17 8.92 -6.24 6.88
N ALA A 18 7.84 -6.44 7.64
CA ALA A 18 6.53 -5.86 7.37
C ALA A 18 6.14 -4.89 8.48
N ILE A 19 5.50 -3.78 8.11
CA ILE A 19 4.96 -2.79 9.05
C ILE A 19 3.45 -3.01 9.16
N ILE A 20 2.92 -2.94 10.38
CA ILE A 20 1.49 -3.02 10.66
C ILE A 20 0.94 -1.63 11.02
N ILE A 21 0.10 -1.15 10.13
CA ILE A 21 -0.94 -0.12 10.19
C ILE A 21 -2.13 -0.38 11.12
N GLU A 22 -2.10 -0.27 12.46
CA GLU A 22 -3.32 -0.64 13.25
C GLU A 22 -4.48 0.37 13.19
N GLU A 23 -4.21 1.64 12.88
CA GLU A 23 -5.20 2.72 12.71
C GLU A 23 -5.03 3.37 11.34
N ALA A 24 -5.33 2.63 10.28
CA ALA A 24 -5.02 3.02 8.91
C ALA A 24 -6.05 3.97 8.28
N ASP A 25 -7.09 4.39 9.00
CA ASP A 25 -8.19 5.21 8.48
C ASP A 25 -7.72 6.56 7.93
N THR A 26 -6.61 7.09 8.45
CA THR A 26 -6.01 8.37 8.06
C THR A 26 -4.92 8.23 7.00
N VAL A 27 -4.45 7.01 6.72
CA VAL A 27 -3.37 6.75 5.76
C VAL A 27 -3.84 7.10 4.36
N ASN A 28 -3.02 7.78 3.57
CA ASN A 28 -3.32 8.16 2.20
C ASN A 28 -2.17 7.78 1.27
N ALA A 29 -2.47 7.64 -0.02
CA ALA A 29 -1.44 7.33 -1.02
C ALA A 29 -0.31 8.38 -1.06
N SER A 30 -0.63 9.64 -0.71
CA SER A 30 0.32 10.74 -0.58
C SER A 30 1.42 10.49 0.45
N ASP A 31 1.12 9.71 1.50
CA ASP A 31 2.05 9.47 2.61
C ASP A 31 3.25 8.62 2.15
N PHE A 32 3.11 7.95 1.00
CA PHE A 32 4.13 7.06 0.41
C PHE A 32 4.77 7.63 -0.86
N MET A 33 4.59 8.91 -1.17
CA MET A 33 5.15 9.51 -2.39
C MET A 33 6.67 9.40 -2.48
N ASN A 34 7.37 9.34 -1.35
CA ASN A 34 8.83 9.29 -1.28
C ASN A 34 9.41 7.88 -1.11
N GLU A 35 8.58 6.85 -1.10
CA GLU A 35 9.04 5.48 -0.88
C GLU A 35 9.80 4.91 -2.10
N PHE A 36 10.07 3.60 -2.16
CA PHE A 36 10.51 2.91 -3.38
C PHE A 36 9.39 1.94 -3.81
N ASP A 37 9.71 0.71 -4.15
CA ASP A 37 8.69 -0.30 -4.43
C ASP A 37 8.09 -0.82 -3.12
N ILE A 38 6.83 -0.46 -2.86
CA ILE A 38 6.08 -0.89 -1.67
C ILE A 38 4.72 -1.48 -2.04
N TYR A 39 4.25 -2.39 -1.19
CA TYR A 39 2.96 -3.08 -1.31
C TYR A 39 2.17 -2.86 -0.03
N ILE A 40 0.96 -2.33 -0.18
CA ILE A 40 0.07 -2.00 0.93
C ILE A 40 -1.22 -2.77 0.78
N THR A 41 -1.64 -3.52 1.79
CA THR A 41 -2.83 -4.39 1.71
C THR A 41 -3.56 -4.45 3.05
N ASP A 42 -4.87 -4.67 3.06
CA ASP A 42 -5.62 -4.95 4.29
C ASP A 42 -5.26 -6.32 4.88
N LYS A 43 -5.64 -6.55 6.14
CA LYS A 43 -5.33 -7.80 6.86
C LYS A 43 -5.97 -9.03 6.20
N GLU A 44 -7.10 -8.83 5.52
CA GLU A 44 -7.86 -9.87 4.84
C GLU A 44 -7.43 -10.08 3.37
N PHE A 45 -6.43 -9.31 2.91
CA PHE A 45 -5.93 -9.32 1.53
C PHE A 45 -7.07 -9.17 0.50
N SER A 46 -7.99 -8.26 0.78
CA SER A 46 -9.14 -7.92 -0.07
C SER A 46 -8.80 -6.82 -1.08
N TRP A 47 -7.82 -5.98 -0.78
CA TRP A 47 -7.28 -4.99 -1.72
C TRP A 47 -5.77 -4.86 -1.56
N THR A 48 -5.11 -4.43 -2.63
CA THR A 48 -3.68 -4.13 -2.61
C THR A 48 -3.43 -2.85 -3.41
N TYR A 49 -2.74 -1.92 -2.79
CA TYR A 49 -2.16 -0.75 -3.42
C TYR A 49 -0.66 -0.98 -3.59
N VAL A 50 -0.14 -0.71 -4.78
CA VAL A 50 1.29 -0.86 -5.08
C VAL A 50 1.81 0.49 -5.53
N ARG A 51 2.83 0.99 -4.84
CA ARG A 51 3.57 2.17 -5.26
C ARG A 51 4.92 1.71 -5.78
N THR A 52 5.22 2.07 -7.01
CA THR A 52 6.48 1.76 -7.68
C THR A 52 7.42 2.95 -7.61
N HIS A 53 8.71 2.71 -7.80
CA HIS A 53 9.73 3.75 -7.93
C HIS A 53 9.65 4.51 -9.27
N GLU A 54 8.87 4.01 -10.23
CA GLU A 54 8.73 4.59 -11.56
C GLU A 54 7.80 5.82 -11.53
N THR A 55 8.38 7.01 -11.54
CA THR A 55 7.62 8.27 -11.56
C THR A 55 7.06 8.53 -12.96
N GLY A 56 5.84 8.05 -13.25
CA GLY A 56 4.99 8.61 -14.31
C GLY A 56 4.38 7.64 -15.33
N TRP A 57 4.92 6.43 -15.49
CA TRP A 57 4.42 5.48 -16.51
C TRP A 57 3.92 4.14 -15.96
N CYS A 58 4.45 3.69 -14.82
CA CYS A 58 4.22 2.33 -14.35
C CYS A 58 3.80 2.31 -12.88
N GLY A 59 2.58 2.80 -12.62
CA GLY A 59 2.01 2.87 -11.28
C GLY A 59 1.72 4.30 -10.81
N PRO A 60 1.20 4.46 -9.58
CA PRO A 60 0.84 3.40 -8.65
C PRO A 60 -0.38 2.59 -9.12
N TYR A 61 -0.47 1.34 -8.65
CA TYR A 61 -1.56 0.41 -8.99
C TYR A 61 -2.48 0.19 -7.79
N PHE A 62 -3.74 -0.12 -8.08
CA PHE A 62 -4.72 -0.49 -7.07
C PHE A 62 -5.55 -1.66 -7.59
N SER A 63 -5.60 -2.75 -6.82
CA SER A 63 -6.35 -3.95 -7.15
C SER A 63 -7.26 -4.35 -5.99
N ARG A 64 -8.38 -5.00 -6.33
CA ARG A 64 -9.31 -5.62 -5.38
C ARG A 64 -9.46 -7.08 -5.73
N ARG A 65 -9.61 -7.92 -4.71
CA ARG A 65 -10.05 -9.30 -4.88
C ARG A 65 -11.50 -9.29 -5.40
N ILE A 66 -11.73 -9.94 -6.54
CA ILE A 66 -13.04 -10.11 -7.17
C ILE A 66 -13.79 -11.24 -6.46
#